data_AF-A0A968PS25-F1
#
_entry.id   AF-A0A968PS25-F1
#
_cell.length_a   1.000
_cell.length_b   1.000
_cell.length_c   1.000
_cell.angle_alpha   90.00
_cell.angle_beta   90.00
_cell.angle_gamma   90.00
#
_symmetry.space_group_name_H-M   'P 1'
#
loop_
_entity.id
_entity.type
_entity.pdbx_description
1 polymer ?
#
loop_
_entity_poly.entity_id
_entity_poly.type
_entity_poly.pdbx_seq_one_letter_code
_entity_poly.pdbx_strand_id
1 'polypeptide(L)'
;MSIDNGGNYGKYMRYKKKIRGLKRRIRHIQKWKQQNFNVSLSNSNYDYVKIKISPWPRSLRFAKLSPPLWYRRLILSAMFEIYHNWKKQLIERGEPFYLKIWLFHPRFSHSQVVAGIGERIDWYENVFPIPENQYEPFPYSEYASNHYNLHDVKWELRIDDFEHYEKMDELTPQEVENLQKTAYHITQTSDGDTLYSVWLGSVWVGHIQ
;
A
#
# COMPACT_ATOMS: atom_id res chain seq x y z
N MET A 1 -41.26 19.88 40.56
CA MET A 1 -40.87 19.78 39.13
C MET A 1 -39.40 19.42 39.06
N SER A 2 -39.07 18.13 38.89
CA SER A 2 -37.70 17.69 38.61
C SER A 2 -37.49 17.72 37.11
N ILE A 3 -36.55 18.54 36.64
CA ILE A 3 -36.13 18.58 35.25
C ILE A 3 -35.17 17.43 35.01
N ASP A 4 -35.58 16.51 34.15
CA ASP A 4 -34.83 15.37 33.69
C ASP A 4 -33.63 15.83 32.83
N ASN A 5 -32.43 15.75 33.40
CA ASN A 5 -31.16 16.07 32.74
C ASN A 5 -30.48 14.84 32.09
N GLY A 6 -31.18 13.70 31.97
CA GLY A 6 -30.59 12.41 31.56
C GLY A 6 -30.20 12.31 30.07
N GLY A 7 -30.76 13.13 29.17
CA GLY A 7 -30.65 12.93 27.72
C GLY A 7 -29.34 13.38 27.06
N ASN A 8 -28.62 14.36 27.64
CA ASN A 8 -27.53 15.04 26.92
C ASN A 8 -26.12 14.50 27.25
N TYR A 9 -25.95 13.93 28.45
CA TYR A 9 -24.66 13.40 28.92
C TYR A 9 -24.18 12.18 28.11
N GLY A 10 -25.09 11.28 27.71
CA GLY A 10 -24.75 10.11 26.89
C GLY A 10 -24.21 10.48 25.50
N LYS A 11 -24.82 11.48 24.86
CA LYS A 11 -24.40 12.00 23.55
C LYS A 11 -23.03 12.70 23.63
N TYR A 12 -22.83 13.53 24.65
CA TYR A 12 -21.56 14.21 24.92
C TYR A 12 -20.41 13.22 25.20
N MET A 13 -20.65 12.19 26.01
CA MET A 13 -19.65 11.15 26.30
C MET A 13 -19.30 10.31 25.07
N ARG A 14 -20.27 10.01 24.20
CA ARG A 14 -20.03 9.33 22.92
C ARG A 14 -19.20 10.20 21.97
N TYR A 15 -19.48 11.51 21.90
CA TYR A 15 -18.72 12.47 21.10
C TYR A 15 -17.26 12.60 21.58
N LYS A 16 -17.03 12.77 22.88
CA LYS A 16 -15.69 12.75 23.48
C LYS A 16 -14.93 11.45 23.19
N LYS A 17 -15.59 10.28 23.27
CA LYS A 17 -14.98 8.98 22.91
C LYS A 17 -14.57 8.95 21.43
N LYS A 18 -15.40 9.44 20.51
CA LYS A 18 -15.07 9.55 19.08
C LYS A 18 -13.86 10.46 18.82
N ILE A 19 -13.81 11.63 19.46
CA ILE A 19 -12.66 12.56 19.35
C ILE A 19 -11.38 11.89 19.86
N ARG A 20 -11.42 11.24 21.04
CA ARG A 20 -10.26 10.54 21.59
C ARG A 20 -9.77 9.42 20.67
N GLY A 21 -10.70 8.66 20.09
CA GLY A 21 -10.40 7.63 19.09
C GLY A 21 -9.71 8.18 17.85
N LEU A 22 -10.21 9.29 17.29
CA LEU A 22 -9.59 9.98 16.16
C LEU A 22 -8.19 10.48 16.49
N LYS A 23 -8.03 11.19 17.62
CA LYS A 23 -6.72 11.66 18.10
C LYS A 23 -5.73 10.52 18.31
N ARG A 24 -6.18 9.35 18.75
CA ARG A 24 -5.32 8.15 18.89
C ARG A 24 -4.86 7.64 17.53
N ARG A 25 -5.76 7.55 16.56
CA ARG A 25 -5.45 7.11 15.19
C ARG A 25 -4.44 8.03 14.50
N ILE A 26 -4.58 9.34 14.66
CA ILE A 26 -3.63 10.33 14.15
C ILE A 26 -2.26 10.15 14.82
N ARG A 27 -2.21 9.98 16.14
CA ARG A 27 -0.96 9.71 16.87
C ARG A 27 -0.25 8.43 16.40
N HIS A 28 -1.00 7.38 16.06
CA HIS A 28 -0.40 6.16 15.51
C HIS A 28 0.27 6.42 14.15
N ILE A 29 -0.37 7.20 13.26
CA ILE A 29 0.24 7.60 11.99
C ILE A 29 1.49 8.42 12.24
N GLN A 30 1.45 9.42 13.13
CA GLN A 30 2.60 10.27 13.41
C GLN A 30 3.78 9.47 13.99
N LYS A 31 3.50 8.54 14.92
CA LYS A 31 4.53 7.64 15.45
C LYS A 31 5.14 6.76 14.34
N TRP A 32 4.30 6.14 13.52
CA TRP A 32 4.76 5.32 12.38
C TRP A 32 5.59 6.16 11.40
N LYS A 33 5.16 7.38 11.07
CA LYS A 33 5.91 8.30 10.21
C LYS A 33 7.29 8.60 10.79
N GLN A 34 7.35 9.02 12.06
CA GLN A 34 8.61 9.36 12.73
C GLN A 34 9.60 8.18 12.74
N GLN A 35 9.11 6.96 12.94
CA GLN A 35 9.94 5.75 12.93
C GLN A 35 10.53 5.42 11.56
N ASN A 36 9.92 5.91 10.47
CA ASN A 36 10.29 5.58 9.10
C ASN A 36 10.73 6.83 8.32
N PHE A 37 10.97 7.96 9.01
CA PHE A 37 11.15 9.24 8.35
C PHE A 37 12.47 9.31 7.58
N ASN A 38 13.53 8.71 8.10
CA ASN A 38 14.85 8.69 7.46
C ASN A 38 15.03 7.41 6.64
N VAL A 39 15.67 7.54 5.48
CA VAL A 39 15.99 6.39 4.62
C VAL A 39 17.24 5.70 5.16
N SER A 40 17.19 4.38 5.26
CA SER A 40 18.29 3.54 5.73
C SER A 40 18.60 2.46 4.70
N LEU A 41 19.33 2.86 3.65
CA LEU A 41 19.91 1.95 2.65
C LEU A 41 21.10 1.15 3.23
N SER A 42 20.89 0.39 4.30
CA SER A 42 21.93 -0.49 4.89
C SER A 42 22.38 -1.56 3.89
N ASN A 43 23.24 -2.52 4.30
CA ASN A 43 23.94 -3.54 3.49
C ASN A 43 23.18 -4.19 2.30
N SER A 44 21.85 -4.10 2.24
CA SER A 44 21.00 -4.60 1.18
C SER A 44 20.76 -3.64 0.00
N ASN A 45 21.23 -2.38 0.04
CA ASN A 45 21.06 -1.36 -1.02
C ASN A 45 19.60 -0.93 -1.29
N TYR A 46 18.70 -1.14 -0.35
CA TYR A 46 17.31 -0.69 -0.45
C TYR A 46 16.71 -0.41 0.93
N ASP A 47 15.62 0.34 0.93
CA ASP A 47 14.76 0.51 2.09
C ASP A 47 13.30 0.60 1.65
N TYR A 48 12.38 0.19 2.51
CA TYR A 48 10.96 0.31 2.25
C TYR A 48 10.14 0.53 3.52
N VAL A 49 9.07 1.29 3.39
CA VAL A 49 8.14 1.57 4.48
C VAL A 49 6.81 0.91 4.19
N LYS A 50 6.52 -0.20 4.87
CA LYS A 50 5.19 -0.81 4.81
C LYS A 50 4.26 -0.19 5.85
N ILE A 51 2.97 -0.07 5.50
CA ILE A 51 1.93 0.36 6.45
C ILE A 51 1.76 -0.72 7.53
N LYS A 52 2.30 -0.48 8.72
CA LYS A 52 2.18 -1.35 9.91
C LYS A 52 1.45 -0.63 11.05
N ILE A 53 0.24 -0.14 10.76
CA ILE A 53 -0.55 0.69 11.69
C ILE A 53 -1.76 -0.09 12.21
N SER A 54 -1.78 -0.39 13.51
CA SER A 54 -2.92 -1.02 14.19
C SER A 54 -4.18 -0.14 14.15
N PRO A 55 -5.41 -0.68 13.98
CA PRO A 55 -5.82 -2.09 14.04
C PRO A 55 -5.81 -2.83 12.70
N TRP A 56 -5.18 -2.26 11.66
CA TRP A 56 -5.12 -2.89 10.33
C TRP A 56 -3.70 -3.34 9.99
N PRO A 57 -3.06 -4.21 10.81
CA PRO A 57 -1.83 -4.85 10.36
C PRO A 57 -2.15 -5.75 9.14
N ARG A 58 -1.13 -6.05 8.33
CA ARG A 58 -1.17 -6.96 7.15
C ARG A 58 -1.63 -8.40 7.44
N SER A 59 -2.14 -8.70 8.63
CA SER A 59 -2.63 -10.04 8.97
C SER A 59 -3.84 -10.39 8.09
N LEU A 60 -3.81 -11.57 7.47
CA LEU A 60 -4.89 -12.14 6.64
C LEU A 60 -6.28 -12.01 7.29
N ARG A 61 -6.35 -12.08 8.62
CA ARG A 61 -7.60 -11.99 9.38
C ARG A 61 -8.30 -10.63 9.30
N PHE A 62 -7.55 -9.56 9.01
CA PHE A 62 -8.08 -8.19 8.89
C PHE A 62 -7.86 -7.58 7.50
N ALA A 63 -7.30 -8.34 6.55
CA ALA A 63 -7.08 -7.90 5.17
C ALA A 63 -8.37 -7.47 4.45
N LYS A 64 -9.53 -8.00 4.85
CA LYS A 64 -10.86 -7.60 4.35
C LYS A 64 -11.32 -6.21 4.86
N LEU A 65 -10.65 -5.64 5.86
CA LEU A 65 -10.98 -4.33 6.43
C LEU A 65 -9.99 -3.30 5.93
N SER A 66 -10.07 -2.92 4.65
CA SER A 66 -9.33 -1.76 4.17
C SER A 66 -9.75 -0.53 4.99
N PRO A 67 -8.80 0.29 5.46
CA PRO A 67 -9.14 1.43 6.32
C PRO A 67 -10.12 2.37 5.60
N PRO A 68 -10.92 3.16 6.34
CA PRO A 68 -11.82 4.14 5.73
C PRO A 68 -11.03 5.14 4.86
N LEU A 69 -11.64 5.65 3.78
CA LEU A 69 -10.99 6.55 2.82
C LEU A 69 -10.29 7.75 3.50
N TRP A 70 -10.95 8.41 4.45
CA TRP A 70 -10.34 9.53 5.19
C TRP A 70 -9.05 9.13 5.90
N TYR A 71 -8.95 7.88 6.37
CA TYR A 71 -7.75 7.38 7.06
C TYR A 71 -6.66 6.99 6.06
N ARG A 72 -7.05 6.41 4.91
CA ARG A 72 -6.12 6.16 3.79
C ARG A 72 -5.44 7.45 3.35
N ARG A 73 -6.20 8.53 3.19
CA ARG A 73 -5.68 9.87 2.82
C ARG A 73 -4.69 10.40 3.85
N LEU A 74 -4.95 10.22 5.15
CA LEU A 74 -3.98 10.62 6.20
C LEU A 74 -2.70 9.78 6.18
N ILE A 75 -2.79 8.48 5.88
CA ILE A 75 -1.62 7.62 5.73
C ILE A 75 -0.84 8.04 4.48
N LEU A 76 -1.52 8.25 3.36
CA LEU A 76 -0.91 8.69 2.10
C LEU A 76 -0.21 10.04 2.27
N SER A 77 -0.82 10.99 3.00
CA SER A 77 -0.16 12.25 3.40
C SER A 77 1.17 12.00 4.10
N ALA A 78 1.21 11.09 5.08
CA ALA A 78 2.45 10.75 5.76
C ALA A 78 3.45 10.01 4.85
N MET A 79 2.99 9.24 3.86
CA MET A 79 3.84 8.62 2.85
C MET A 79 4.50 9.66 1.93
N PHE A 80 3.77 10.69 1.51
CA PHE A 80 4.35 11.82 0.77
C PHE A 80 5.43 12.54 1.57
N GLU A 81 5.18 12.80 2.86
CA GLU A 81 6.19 13.42 3.73
C GLU A 81 7.46 12.55 3.86
N ILE A 82 7.31 11.24 4.01
CA ILE A 82 8.43 10.29 4.02
C ILE A 82 9.16 10.33 2.67
N TYR A 83 8.43 10.24 1.56
CA TYR A 83 8.99 10.28 0.21
C TYR A 83 9.84 11.54 0.01
N HIS A 84 9.32 12.72 0.35
CA HIS A 84 10.07 13.96 0.15
C HIS A 84 11.33 14.03 1.01
N ASN A 85 11.27 13.56 2.26
CA ASN A 85 12.44 13.50 3.11
C ASN A 85 13.48 12.47 2.59
N TRP A 86 13.03 11.30 2.15
CA TRP A 86 13.88 10.30 1.52
C TRP A 86 14.52 10.83 0.24
N LYS A 87 13.76 11.50 -0.63
CA LYS A 87 14.28 12.14 -1.86
C LYS A 87 15.41 13.10 -1.52
N LYS A 88 15.24 13.96 -0.50
CA LYS A 88 16.30 14.87 -0.04
C LYS A 88 17.56 14.11 0.37
N GLN A 89 17.42 13.10 1.23
CA GLN A 89 18.55 12.30 1.74
C GLN A 89 19.26 11.49 0.63
N LEU A 90 18.52 11.03 -0.38
CA LEU A 90 19.06 10.30 -1.53
C LEU A 90 19.80 11.24 -2.50
N ILE A 91 19.26 12.43 -2.77
CA ILE A 91 19.95 13.46 -3.57
C ILE A 91 21.27 13.86 -2.93
N GLU A 92 21.29 14.05 -1.60
CA GLU A 92 22.51 14.40 -0.84
C GLU A 92 23.61 13.33 -0.93
N ARG A 93 23.25 12.05 -1.20
CA ARG A 93 24.22 10.96 -1.40
C ARG A 93 24.90 11.01 -2.77
N GLY A 94 24.28 11.64 -3.76
CA GLY A 94 24.87 11.85 -5.09
C GLY A 94 24.94 10.60 -5.99
N GLU A 95 24.21 9.54 -5.67
CA GLU A 95 24.14 8.30 -6.47
C GLU A 95 22.76 8.13 -7.14
N PRO A 96 22.66 7.42 -8.28
CA PRO A 96 21.38 7.07 -8.87
C PRO A 96 20.54 6.23 -7.91
N PHE A 97 19.25 6.55 -7.80
CA PHE A 97 18.32 5.85 -6.93
C PHE A 97 16.96 5.64 -7.60
N TYR A 98 16.33 4.53 -7.25
CA TYR A 98 14.89 4.32 -7.36
C TYR A 98 14.23 4.90 -6.12
N LEU A 99 13.19 5.71 -6.29
CA LEU A 99 12.30 6.13 -5.20
C LEU A 99 10.88 6.28 -5.74
N LYS A 100 9.96 5.46 -5.24
CA LYS A 100 8.55 5.48 -5.66
C LYS A 100 7.60 5.27 -4.49
N ILE A 101 6.36 5.72 -4.67
CA ILE A 101 5.22 5.31 -3.86
C ILE A 101 4.53 4.15 -4.59
N TRP A 102 4.38 3.00 -3.95
CA TRP A 102 3.54 1.92 -4.45
C TRP A 102 2.19 1.99 -3.76
N LEU A 103 1.14 2.37 -4.49
CA LEU A 103 -0.21 2.50 -3.99
C LEU A 103 -1.08 1.34 -4.49
N PHE A 104 -1.38 0.40 -3.61
CA PHE A 104 -2.14 -0.81 -3.94
C PHE A 104 -3.65 -0.54 -3.86
N HIS A 105 -4.40 -0.90 -4.90
CA HIS A 105 -5.85 -0.79 -4.96
C HIS A 105 -6.48 -2.12 -5.40
N PRO A 106 -7.45 -2.68 -4.67
CA PRO A 106 -8.08 -2.15 -3.45
C PRO A 106 -7.29 -2.43 -2.15
N ARG A 107 -6.14 -3.10 -2.24
CA ARG A 107 -5.33 -3.59 -1.09
C ARG A 107 -4.47 -2.50 -0.44
N PHE A 108 -5.06 -1.34 -0.10
CA PHE A 108 -4.31 -0.16 0.37
C PHE A 108 -3.30 -0.42 1.49
N SER A 109 -3.55 -1.36 2.41
CA SER A 109 -2.62 -1.72 3.50
C SER A 109 -1.30 -2.32 3.02
N HIS A 110 -1.21 -2.74 1.75
CA HIS A 110 0.01 -3.24 1.11
C HIS A 110 0.89 -2.11 0.56
N SER A 111 0.38 -0.87 0.52
CA SER A 111 1.08 0.31 -0.02
C SER A 111 2.35 0.64 0.74
N GLN A 112 3.34 1.16 0.01
CA GLN A 112 4.71 1.35 0.49
C GLN A 112 5.35 2.59 -0.11
N VAL A 113 6.32 3.15 0.60
CA VAL A 113 7.37 4.00 0.00
C VAL A 113 8.60 3.12 -0.15
N VAL A 114 9.22 3.10 -1.32
CA VAL A 114 10.31 2.17 -1.64
C VAL A 114 11.47 2.93 -2.25
N ALA A 115 12.67 2.67 -1.74
CA ALA A 115 13.92 3.22 -2.25
C ALA A 115 14.91 2.08 -2.55
N GLY A 116 15.72 2.23 -3.59
CA GLY A 116 16.78 1.30 -3.95
C GLY A 116 17.92 1.98 -4.69
N ILE A 117 19.12 1.45 -4.56
CA ILE A 117 20.33 1.91 -5.27
C ILE A 117 21.05 0.71 -5.93
N GLY A 118 21.95 0.98 -6.86
CA GLY A 118 22.67 -0.05 -7.61
C GLY A 118 21.71 -1.04 -8.29
N GLU A 119 22.01 -2.34 -8.21
CA GLU A 119 21.20 -3.41 -8.81
C GLU A 119 19.73 -3.45 -8.34
N ARG A 120 19.42 -2.82 -7.21
CA ARG A 120 18.02 -2.73 -6.73
C ARG A 120 17.16 -1.83 -7.60
N ILE A 121 17.74 -0.90 -8.34
CA ILE A 121 17.01 -0.03 -9.26
C ILE A 121 16.31 -0.89 -10.32
N ASP A 122 17.09 -1.71 -11.04
CA ASP A 122 16.56 -2.57 -12.10
C ASP A 122 15.58 -3.60 -11.56
N TRP A 123 15.85 -4.15 -10.36
CA TRP A 123 14.90 -5.06 -9.72
C TRP A 123 13.55 -4.37 -9.51
N TYR A 124 13.54 -3.19 -8.87
CA TYR A 124 12.31 -2.47 -8.53
C TYR A 124 11.51 -1.96 -9.74
N GLU A 125 12.16 -1.60 -10.84
CA GLU A 125 11.47 -1.21 -12.08
C GLU A 125 10.70 -2.38 -12.72
N ASN A 126 11.07 -3.62 -12.37
CA ASN A 126 10.54 -4.84 -12.95
C ASN A 126 9.74 -5.71 -11.96
N VAL A 127 9.52 -5.27 -10.71
CA VAL A 127 8.79 -6.06 -9.70
C VAL A 127 7.35 -6.39 -10.12
N PHE A 128 6.67 -5.45 -10.80
CA PHE A 128 5.26 -5.62 -11.14
C PHE A 128 5.06 -5.74 -12.65
N PRO A 129 4.28 -6.74 -13.12
CA PRO A 129 3.93 -6.87 -14.52
C PRO A 129 3.20 -5.64 -15.07
N ILE A 130 3.39 -5.39 -16.36
CA ILE A 130 2.68 -4.34 -17.10
C ILE A 130 1.39 -4.95 -17.65
N PRO A 131 0.23 -4.30 -17.48
CA PRO A 131 -1.00 -4.75 -18.12
C PRO A 131 -0.95 -4.51 -19.64
N GLU A 132 -1.02 -5.58 -20.45
CA GLU A 132 -0.92 -5.47 -21.91
C GLU A 132 -2.17 -4.84 -22.56
N ASN A 133 -3.36 -5.17 -22.05
CA ASN A 133 -4.65 -4.83 -22.68
C ASN A 133 -5.64 -4.20 -21.70
N GLN A 134 -5.16 -3.63 -20.59
CA GLN A 134 -6.01 -2.96 -19.62
C GLN A 134 -5.56 -1.55 -19.36
N TYR A 135 -6.54 -0.65 -19.38
CA TYR A 135 -6.39 0.74 -19.00
C TYR A 135 -7.39 1.04 -17.88
N GLU A 136 -6.87 1.20 -16.67
CA GLU A 136 -7.61 1.77 -15.56
C GLU A 136 -7.07 3.19 -15.34
N PRO A 137 -7.90 4.23 -15.17
CA PRO A 137 -7.41 5.55 -14.76
C PRO A 137 -7.08 5.56 -13.27
N PHE A 138 -6.09 6.38 -12.86
CA PHE A 138 -5.78 6.53 -11.43
C PHE A 138 -7.02 7.03 -10.66
N PRO A 139 -7.39 6.41 -9.51
CA PRO A 139 -8.60 6.75 -8.77
C PRO A 139 -8.43 8.04 -7.94
N TYR A 140 -8.30 9.18 -8.61
CA TYR A 140 -8.05 10.50 -7.99
C TYR A 140 -9.06 10.85 -6.90
N SER A 141 -10.35 10.60 -7.14
CA SER A 141 -11.43 10.96 -6.20
C SER A 141 -11.34 10.22 -4.87
N GLU A 142 -10.83 8.99 -4.85
CA GLU A 142 -10.66 8.22 -3.62
C GLU A 142 -9.55 8.79 -2.74
N TYR A 143 -8.47 9.26 -3.36
CA TYR A 143 -7.24 9.65 -2.67
C TYR A 143 -7.02 11.16 -2.58
N ALA A 144 -7.89 11.99 -3.15
CA ALA A 144 -7.79 13.45 -3.08
C ALA A 144 -7.74 13.97 -1.62
N SER A 145 -6.80 14.88 -1.36
CA SER A 145 -6.61 15.52 -0.05
C SER A 145 -6.00 16.91 -0.22
N ASN A 146 -6.17 17.78 0.77
CA ASN A 146 -5.54 19.12 0.78
C ASN A 146 -4.10 19.10 1.33
N HIS A 147 -3.58 17.92 1.70
CA HIS A 147 -2.25 17.78 2.31
C HIS A 147 -1.14 17.39 1.33
N TYR A 148 -1.50 17.01 0.11
CA TYR A 148 -0.60 16.63 -0.98
C TYR A 148 -1.34 16.82 -2.30
N ASN A 149 -0.60 16.95 -3.41
CA ASN A 149 -1.18 17.03 -4.73
C ASN A 149 -0.89 15.75 -5.52
N LEU A 150 -1.94 15.02 -5.89
CA LEU A 150 -1.81 13.79 -6.68
C LEU A 150 -1.35 14.06 -8.11
N HIS A 151 -1.53 15.27 -8.61
CA HIS A 151 -1.10 15.68 -9.96
C HIS A 151 0.40 15.98 -10.05
N ASP A 152 1.09 16.13 -8.92
CA ASP A 152 2.56 16.24 -8.88
C ASP A 152 3.24 14.87 -9.08
N VAL A 153 2.45 13.80 -9.16
CA VAL A 153 2.92 12.43 -9.25
C VAL A 153 2.62 11.87 -10.63
N LYS A 154 3.65 11.36 -11.30
CA LYS A 154 3.48 10.50 -12.46
C LYS A 154 3.13 9.09 -11.98
N TRP A 155 1.88 8.70 -12.18
CA TRP A 155 1.37 7.37 -11.82
C TRP A 155 1.46 6.41 -13.01
N GLU A 156 2.03 5.23 -12.78
CA GLU A 156 2.08 4.14 -13.74
C GLU A 156 1.26 2.95 -13.20
N LEU A 157 0.35 2.43 -14.02
CA LEU A 157 -0.47 1.27 -13.69
C LEU A 157 0.35 -0.01 -13.85
N ARG A 158 0.35 -0.85 -12.82
CA ARG A 158 0.95 -2.19 -12.82
C ARG A 158 0.00 -3.20 -12.20
N ILE A 159 0.24 -4.49 -12.48
CA ILE A 159 -0.58 -5.58 -11.94
C ILE A 159 -0.11 -5.89 -10.52
N ASP A 160 -1.07 -5.96 -9.60
CA ASP A 160 -0.89 -6.55 -8.29
C ASP A 160 -1.28 -8.03 -8.37
N ASP A 161 -0.31 -8.93 -8.47
CA ASP A 161 -0.54 -10.35 -8.69
C ASP A 161 -0.10 -11.23 -7.51
N PHE A 162 -0.43 -12.50 -7.65
CA PHE A 162 0.12 -13.59 -6.85
C PHE A 162 0.29 -14.81 -7.74
N GLU A 163 1.43 -15.47 -7.61
CA GLU A 163 1.78 -16.67 -8.36
C GLU A 163 1.52 -17.92 -7.54
N HIS A 164 0.98 -18.95 -8.20
CA HIS A 164 0.69 -20.23 -7.60
C HIS A 164 1.17 -21.38 -8.50
N TYR A 165 1.91 -22.33 -7.94
CA TYR A 165 2.44 -23.48 -8.66
C TYR A 165 1.53 -24.68 -8.46
N GLU A 166 1.24 -25.41 -9.54
CA GLU A 166 0.40 -26.61 -9.50
C GLU A 166 0.96 -27.72 -8.57
N LYS A 167 2.29 -27.81 -8.41
CA LYS A 167 2.95 -28.90 -7.65
C LYS A 167 3.54 -28.51 -6.29
N MET A 168 3.78 -27.22 -6.02
CA MET A 168 4.33 -26.82 -4.71
C MET A 168 3.30 -26.81 -3.60
N ASP A 169 2.02 -26.67 -3.95
CA ASP A 169 0.92 -26.58 -3.00
C ASP A 169 0.03 -27.84 -3.16
N GLU A 170 -0.32 -28.50 -2.05
CA GLU A 170 -1.27 -29.63 -2.01
C GLU A 170 -2.70 -29.16 -2.32
N LEU A 171 -2.89 -28.56 -3.50
CA LEU A 171 -4.17 -28.01 -3.92
C LEU A 171 -5.20 -29.11 -4.18
N THR A 172 -6.42 -28.84 -3.76
CA THR A 172 -7.57 -29.64 -4.17
C THR A 172 -7.89 -29.39 -5.65
N PRO A 173 -8.53 -30.37 -6.35
CA PRO A 173 -8.96 -30.18 -7.73
C PRO A 173 -9.85 -28.94 -7.93
N GLN A 174 -10.64 -28.56 -6.92
CA GLN A 174 -11.49 -27.36 -6.96
C GLN A 174 -10.67 -26.07 -6.92
N GLU A 175 -9.56 -26.04 -6.19
CA GLU A 175 -8.65 -24.88 -6.14
C GLU A 175 -7.90 -24.72 -7.46
N VAL A 176 -7.45 -25.82 -8.08
CA VAL A 176 -6.86 -25.80 -9.43
C VAL A 176 -7.86 -25.28 -10.46
N GLU A 177 -9.10 -25.76 -10.45
CA GLU A 177 -10.14 -25.26 -11.35
C GLU A 177 -10.41 -23.76 -11.16
N ASN A 178 -10.41 -23.29 -9.91
CA ASN A 178 -10.57 -21.87 -9.61
C ASN A 178 -9.38 -21.04 -10.13
N LEU A 179 -8.15 -21.52 -9.98
CA LEU A 179 -6.96 -20.85 -10.53
C LEU A 179 -7.01 -20.79 -12.05
N GLN A 180 -7.36 -21.88 -12.73
CA GLN A 180 -7.52 -21.90 -14.19
C GLN A 180 -8.54 -20.86 -14.69
N LYS A 181 -9.63 -20.64 -13.93
CA LYS A 181 -10.66 -19.64 -14.27
C LYS A 181 -10.27 -18.21 -13.96
N THR A 182 -9.40 -17.99 -12.97
CA THR A 182 -9.09 -16.65 -12.43
C THR A 182 -7.71 -16.13 -12.81
N ALA A 183 -6.81 -17.00 -13.26
CA ALA A 183 -5.51 -16.62 -13.75
C ALA A 183 -5.64 -15.77 -15.01
N TYR A 184 -4.93 -14.65 -15.05
CA TYR A 184 -4.83 -13.83 -16.25
C TYR A 184 -3.63 -14.24 -17.11
N HIS A 185 -2.71 -15.01 -16.54
CA HIS A 185 -1.52 -15.50 -17.22
C HIS A 185 -1.17 -16.88 -16.68
N ILE A 186 -0.84 -17.80 -17.60
CA ILE A 186 -0.49 -19.19 -17.29
C ILE A 186 0.79 -19.50 -18.06
N THR A 187 1.82 -19.97 -17.35
CA THR A 187 3.09 -20.35 -17.96
C THR A 187 3.50 -21.76 -17.59
N GLN A 188 4.29 -22.37 -18.46
CA GLN A 188 4.96 -23.64 -18.17
C GLN A 188 6.40 -23.32 -17.78
N THR A 189 6.82 -23.83 -16.63
CA THR A 189 8.20 -23.73 -16.15
C THR A 189 9.10 -24.71 -16.91
N SER A 190 10.43 -24.53 -16.80
CA SER A 190 11.42 -25.45 -17.38
C SER A 190 11.26 -26.89 -16.91
N ASP A 191 10.71 -27.07 -15.72
CA ASP A 191 10.58 -28.37 -15.05
C ASP A 191 9.24 -29.05 -15.39
N GLY A 192 8.43 -28.42 -16.24
CA GLY A 192 7.12 -28.92 -16.69
C GLY A 192 5.98 -28.67 -15.70
N ASP A 193 6.16 -27.76 -14.75
CA ASP A 193 5.11 -27.32 -13.82
C ASP A 193 4.33 -26.14 -14.40
N THR A 194 3.02 -26.13 -14.16
CA THR A 194 2.15 -25.00 -14.52
C THR A 194 2.17 -23.94 -13.42
N LEU A 195 2.44 -22.69 -13.82
CA LEU A 195 2.38 -21.50 -12.99
C LEU A 195 1.14 -20.67 -13.35
N TYR A 196 0.30 -20.40 -12.36
CA TYR A 196 -0.90 -19.58 -12.48
C TYR A 196 -0.67 -18.21 -11.83
N SER A 197 -0.75 -17.13 -12.61
CA SER A 197 -0.69 -15.75 -12.11
C SER A 197 -2.10 -15.18 -11.97
N VAL A 198 -2.49 -14.83 -10.74
CA VAL A 198 -3.83 -14.33 -10.42
C VAL A 198 -3.80 -12.83 -10.16
N TRP A 199 -4.71 -12.10 -10.80
CA TRP A 199 -4.84 -10.65 -10.66
C TRP A 199 -5.57 -10.32 -9.35
N LEU A 200 -4.87 -9.74 -8.37
CA LEU A 200 -5.43 -9.36 -7.07
C LEU A 200 -5.86 -7.89 -7.00
N GLY A 201 -5.30 -7.03 -7.85
CA GLY A 201 -5.67 -5.63 -8.01
C GLY A 201 -4.67 -4.86 -8.86
N SER A 202 -4.67 -3.54 -8.69
CA SER A 202 -3.77 -2.63 -9.39
C SER A 202 -2.75 -2.07 -8.40
N VAL A 203 -1.47 -2.01 -8.80
CA VAL A 203 -0.45 -1.21 -8.12
C VAL A 203 -0.18 0.04 -8.93
N TRP A 204 -0.43 1.19 -8.32
CA TRP A 204 -0.07 2.48 -8.89
C TRP A 204 1.33 2.86 -8.43
N VAL A 205 2.31 2.81 -9.33
CA VAL A 205 3.70 3.17 -9.07
C VAL A 205 3.87 4.67 -9.34
N GLY A 206 4.01 5.44 -8.27
CA GLY A 206 4.07 6.89 -8.29
C GLY A 206 5.48 7.43 -8.18
N HIS A 207 5.85 8.30 -9.11
CA HIS A 207 7.08 9.08 -9.09
C HIS A 207 6.77 10.57 -8.96
N ILE A 208 7.28 11.22 -7.91
CA ILE A 208 7.14 12.67 -7.71
C ILE A 208 8.39 13.35 -8.28
N GLN A 209 8.18 14.18 -9.31
CA GLN A 209 9.24 14.91 -10.01
C GLN A 209 9.93 15.94 -9.12
#